data_AF-A0A4Y6URR8-F1
#
_entry.id   AF-A0A4Y6URR8-F1
#
_cell.length_a   1.000
_cell.length_b   1.000
_cell.length_c   1.000
_cell.angle_alpha   90.00
_cell.angle_beta   90.00
_cell.angle_gamma   90.00
#
_symmetry.space_group_name_H-M   'P 1'
#
loop_
_entity.id
_entity.type
_entity.pdbx_description
1 polymer ?
#
loop_
_entity_poly.entity_id
_entity_poly.type
_entity_poly.pdbx_seq_one_letter_code
_entity_poly.pdbx_strand_id
1 'polypeptide(L)'
;MKYAEQFRTLQETLVPDSGQAPTVQGELIRSVARLHEEAEQNGNANWDEGYELFADFIEKTFHAQRMADPVFRERVETIINRIRQPKIAYLDYESFHELSDHAVQWCRLHPEPIPNPHDPRQYR
;
A
#
# COMPACT_ATOMS: atom_id res chain seq x y z
N MET A 1 -1.35 -5.72 13.47
CA MET A 1 -2.35 -5.67 12.37
C MET A 1 -3.66 -6.29 12.83
N LYS A 2 -4.80 -5.62 12.65
CA LYS A 2 -6.14 -6.11 13.05
C LYS A 2 -6.73 -7.10 12.04
N TYR A 3 -6.42 -6.94 10.75
CA TYR A 3 -6.97 -7.75 9.65
C TYR A 3 -5.92 -8.62 8.97
N ALA A 4 -5.04 -9.24 9.74
CA ALA A 4 -3.86 -9.91 9.20
C ALA A 4 -4.18 -11.07 8.24
N GLU A 5 -5.15 -11.90 8.62
CA GLU A 5 -5.58 -13.02 7.79
C GLU A 5 -6.22 -12.54 6.49
N GLN A 6 -7.05 -11.50 6.54
CA GLN A 6 -7.70 -10.97 5.36
C GLN A 6 -6.73 -10.26 4.43
N PHE A 7 -5.74 -9.54 4.97
CA PHE A 7 -4.68 -8.97 4.16
C PHE A 7 -3.94 -10.06 3.39
N ARG A 8 -3.54 -11.15 4.06
CA ARG A 8 -2.90 -12.30 3.41
C ARG A 8 -3.78 -12.92 2.33
N THR A 9 -5.06 -13.17 2.62
CA THR A 9 -5.99 -13.72 1.62
C THR A 9 -6.13 -12.79 0.40
N LEU A 10 -6.24 -11.47 0.61
CA LEU A 10 -6.31 -10.52 -0.50
C LEU A 10 -5.00 -10.51 -1.30
N GLN A 11 -3.85 -10.62 -0.64
CA GLN A 11 -2.56 -10.72 -1.31
C GLN A 11 -2.48 -11.99 -2.18
N GLU A 12 -2.84 -13.15 -1.63
CA GLU A 12 -2.82 -14.43 -2.36
C GLU A 12 -3.82 -14.49 -3.52
N THR A 13 -4.90 -13.70 -3.49
CA THR A 13 -5.99 -13.78 -4.47
C THR A 13 -6.00 -12.66 -5.50
N LEU A 14 -5.49 -11.47 -5.15
CA LEU A 14 -5.58 -10.28 -6.00
C LEU A 14 -4.23 -9.82 -6.55
N VAL A 15 -3.11 -10.23 -5.93
CA VAL A 15 -1.77 -9.85 -6.38
C VAL A 15 -1.22 -10.96 -7.26
N PRO A 16 -0.84 -10.69 -8.52
CA PRO A 16 -0.24 -11.69 -9.39
C PRO A 16 1.19 -12.01 -8.94
N ASP A 17 1.67 -13.20 -9.29
CA ASP A 17 3.06 -13.62 -9.03
C ASP A 17 4.10 -12.70 -9.69
N SER A 18 3.71 -11.98 -10.76
CA SER A 18 4.56 -11.03 -11.45
C SER A 18 3.77 -9.89 -12.07
N GLY A 19 4.41 -8.72 -12.11
CA GLY A 19 3.84 -7.50 -12.69
C GLY A 19 2.84 -6.79 -11.78
N GLN A 20 2.18 -5.78 -12.37
CA GLN A 20 1.15 -5.00 -11.71
C GLN A 20 -0.14 -5.81 -11.58
N ALA A 21 -0.85 -5.62 -10.48
CA ALA A 21 -2.15 -6.24 -10.31
C ALA A 21 -3.18 -5.63 -11.28
N PRO A 22 -4.09 -6.45 -11.83
CA PRO A 22 -5.08 -5.98 -12.81
C PRO A 22 -6.18 -5.11 -12.20
N THR A 23 -6.27 -5.05 -10.86
CA THR A 23 -7.29 -4.30 -10.13
C THR A 23 -6.66 -3.31 -9.16
N VAL A 24 -7.35 -2.21 -8.87
CA VAL A 24 -6.90 -1.21 -7.88
C VAL A 24 -6.79 -1.84 -6.49
N GLN A 25 -7.69 -2.75 -6.14
CA GLN A 25 -7.64 -3.54 -4.91
C GLN A 25 -6.33 -4.33 -4.83
N GLY A 26 -6.00 -5.09 -5.88
CA GLY A 26 -4.78 -5.86 -5.94
C GLY A 26 -3.54 -4.98 -5.91
N GLU A 27 -3.53 -3.87 -6.64
CA GLU A 27 -2.34 -2.99 -6.70
C GLU A 27 -2.15 -2.24 -5.37
N LEU A 28 -3.22 -1.92 -4.66
CA LEU A 28 -3.17 -1.35 -3.32
C LEU A 28 -2.53 -2.34 -2.34
N ILE A 29 -2.98 -3.60 -2.34
CA ILE A 29 -2.41 -4.65 -1.48
C ILE A 29 -0.95 -4.92 -1.83
N ARG A 30 -0.64 -5.00 -3.14
CA ARG A 30 0.73 -5.13 -3.64
C ARG A 30 1.60 -3.97 -3.18
N SER A 31 1.14 -2.74 -3.31
CA SER A 31 1.87 -1.54 -2.89
C SER A 31 2.23 -1.59 -1.41
N VAL A 32 1.25 -1.84 -0.54
CA VAL A 32 1.49 -1.94 0.91
C VAL A 32 2.47 -3.07 1.25
N ALA A 33 2.30 -4.24 0.62
CA ALA A 33 3.19 -5.38 0.85
C ALA A 33 4.63 -5.10 0.41
N ARG A 34 4.83 -4.46 -0.76
CA ARG A 34 6.16 -4.14 -1.29
C ARG A 34 6.88 -3.08 -0.48
N LEU A 35 6.16 -2.06 0.00
CA LEU A 35 6.74 -1.06 0.92
C LEU A 35 7.16 -1.70 2.25
N HIS A 36 6.32 -2.59 2.80
CA HIS A 36 6.63 -3.29 4.05
C HIS A 36 7.84 -4.22 3.89
N GLU A 37 7.86 -5.02 2.81
CA GLU A 37 8.97 -5.93 2.49
C GLU A 37 10.29 -5.18 2.36
N GLU A 38 10.32 -4.05 1.66
CA GLU A 38 11.53 -3.24 1.47
C GLU A 38 12.04 -2.65 2.78
N ALA A 39 11.14 -2.14 3.61
CA ALA A 39 11.51 -1.63 4.93
C ALA A 39 12.04 -2.75 5.83
N GLU A 40 11.33 -3.86 5.92
CA GLU A 40 11.67 -4.96 6.82
C GLU A 40 12.97 -5.69 6.41
N GLN A 41 13.12 -6.01 5.12
CA GLN A 41 14.23 -6.83 4.65
C GLN A 41 15.47 -6.01 4.29
N ASN A 42 15.28 -4.80 3.75
CA ASN A 42 16.37 -3.99 3.20
C ASN A 42 16.57 -2.67 3.95
N GLY A 43 15.73 -2.33 4.93
CA GLY A 43 15.83 -1.06 5.66
C GLY A 43 15.66 0.17 4.75
N ASN A 44 14.92 0.03 3.65
CA ASN A 44 14.80 1.00 2.55
C ASN A 44 16.11 1.30 1.79
N ALA A 45 17.10 0.39 1.81
CA ALA A 45 18.34 0.59 1.08
C ALA A 45 18.16 0.60 -0.46
N ASN A 46 17.13 -0.08 -0.98
CA ASN A 46 16.80 -0.14 -2.41
C ASN A 46 15.73 0.88 -2.81
N TRP A 47 15.36 1.80 -1.93
CA TRP A 47 14.32 2.80 -2.18
C TRP A 47 14.67 3.70 -3.38
N ASP A 48 13.79 3.74 -4.38
CA ASP A 48 13.92 4.53 -5.60
C ASP A 48 12.54 5.00 -6.09
N GLU A 49 12.49 5.52 -7.33
CA GLU A 49 11.25 6.02 -7.94
C GLU A 49 10.14 4.96 -8.01
N GLY A 50 10.47 3.68 -8.17
CA GLY A 50 9.47 2.59 -8.17
C GLY A 50 8.77 2.43 -6.82
N TYR A 51 9.49 2.64 -5.71
CA TYR A 51 8.89 2.63 -4.38
C TYR A 51 8.10 3.92 -4.08
N GLU A 52 8.54 5.07 -4.59
CA GLU A 52 7.73 6.29 -4.53
C GLU A 52 6.40 6.13 -5.26
N LEU A 53 6.39 5.44 -6.41
CA LEU A 53 5.15 5.15 -7.13
C LEU A 53 4.17 4.29 -6.32
N PHE A 54 4.66 3.36 -5.48
CA PHE A 54 3.79 2.62 -4.55
C PHE A 54 3.22 3.53 -3.46
N ALA A 55 4.05 4.37 -2.84
CA ALA A 55 3.61 5.33 -1.83
C ALA A 55 2.54 6.28 -2.40
N ASP A 56 2.80 6.85 -3.58
CA ASP A 56 1.87 7.70 -4.32
C ASP A 56 0.56 6.99 -4.66
N PHE A 57 0.62 5.72 -5.07
CA PHE A 57 -0.57 4.95 -5.41
C PHE A 57 -1.48 4.78 -4.18
N ILE A 58 -0.89 4.49 -3.02
CA ILE A 58 -1.61 4.35 -1.75
C ILE A 58 -2.27 5.68 -1.35
N GLU A 59 -1.51 6.79 -1.34
CA GLU A 59 -2.03 8.13 -1.02
C GLU A 59 -3.20 8.51 -1.93
N LYS A 60 -3.03 8.37 -3.25
CA LYS A 60 -4.08 8.68 -4.24
C LYS A 60 -5.33 7.82 -4.04
N THR A 61 -5.15 6.52 -3.80
CA THR A 61 -6.27 5.58 -3.64
C THR A 61 -7.09 5.90 -2.39
N PHE A 62 -6.44 6.23 -1.27
CA PHE A 62 -7.13 6.61 -0.05
C PHE A 62 -7.75 8.01 -0.14
N HIS A 63 -7.08 8.98 -0.77
CA HIS A 63 -7.61 10.35 -0.89
C HIS A 63 -8.80 10.45 -1.87
N ALA A 64 -8.86 9.59 -2.87
CA ALA A 64 -9.99 9.51 -3.81
C ALA A 64 -11.27 8.96 -3.16
N GLN A 65 -11.18 8.35 -1.98
CA GLN A 65 -12.35 7.82 -1.29
C GLN A 65 -13.30 8.97 -0.88
N ARG A 66 -14.56 8.89 -1.33
CA ARG A 66 -15.59 9.92 -1.13
C ARG A 66 -15.83 10.29 0.35
N MET A 67 -15.51 9.37 1.26
CA MET A 67 -15.68 9.52 2.72
C MET A 67 -14.36 9.70 3.48
N ALA A 68 -13.22 9.84 2.80
CA ALA A 68 -11.96 10.14 3.47
C ALA A 68 -12.04 11.54 4.08
N ASP A 69 -12.20 11.60 5.40
CA ASP A 69 -12.18 12.85 6.15
C ASP A 69 -10.75 13.42 6.23
N PRO A 70 -10.60 14.72 6.52
CA PRO A 70 -9.28 15.36 6.57
C PRO A 70 -8.31 14.73 7.57
N VAL A 71 -8.80 14.22 8.71
CA VAL A 71 -7.97 13.60 9.74
C VAL A 71 -7.40 12.27 9.24
N PHE A 72 -8.23 11.46 8.58
CA PHE A 72 -7.78 10.22 7.95
C PHE A 72 -6.72 10.49 6.88
N ARG A 73 -6.92 11.51 6.03
CA ARG A 73 -5.94 11.88 4.99
C ARG A 73 -4.60 12.32 5.59
N GLU A 74 -4.64 13.21 6.57
CA GLU A 74 -3.43 13.66 7.29
C GLU A 74 -2.71 12.48 7.98
N ARG A 75 -3.47 11.51 8.51
CA ARG A 75 -2.91 10.30 9.10
C ARG A 75 -2.19 9.43 8.07
N VAL A 76 -2.79 9.21 6.90
CA VAL A 76 -2.16 8.49 5.78
C VAL A 76 -0.89 9.19 5.32
N GLU A 77 -0.94 10.51 5.08
CA GLU A 77 0.23 11.31 4.68
C GLU A 77 1.35 11.20 5.73
N THR A 78 1.01 11.25 7.02
CA THR A 78 1.97 11.08 8.11
C THR A 78 2.63 9.70 8.08
N ILE A 79 1.85 8.64 7.89
CA ILE A 79 2.35 7.26 7.80
C ILE A 79 3.29 7.11 6.60
N ILE A 80 2.87 7.57 5.42
CA ILE A 80 3.67 7.46 4.20
C ILE A 80 4.97 8.25 4.32
N ASN A 81 4.93 9.46 4.89
CA ASN A 81 6.13 10.25 5.14
C ASN A 81 7.10 9.61 6.14
N ARG A 82 6.63 8.76 7.05
CA ARG A 82 7.50 7.95 7.93
C ARG A 82 8.09 6.75 7.18
N ILE A 83 7.28 6.06 6.39
CA ILE A 83 7.70 4.91 5.57
C ILE A 83 8.78 5.32 4.57
N ARG A 84 8.73 6.54 4.02
CA ARG A 84 9.77 7.10 3.14
C ARG A 84 11.14 7.27 3.86
N GLN A 85 11.21 7.32 5.19
CA GLN A 85 12.45 7.64 5.89
C GLN A 85 13.37 6.43 6.05
N PRO A 86 14.58 6.45 5.46
CA PRO A 86 15.56 5.38 5.63
C PRO A 86 15.92 5.21 7.11
N LYS A 87 16.21 3.98 7.54
CA LYS A 87 16.60 3.62 8.92
C LYS A 87 15.56 3.89 10.02
N ILE A 88 14.39 4.45 9.69
CA ILE A 88 13.27 4.64 10.62
C ILE A 88 12.13 3.70 10.26
N ALA A 89 11.84 3.55 8.96
CA ALA A 89 10.72 2.74 8.47
C ALA A 89 10.72 1.29 8.98
N TYR A 90 11.87 0.63 9.05
CA TYR A 90 11.96 -0.77 9.49
C TYR A 90 11.62 -0.99 10.97
N LEU A 91 11.62 0.06 11.79
CA LEU A 91 11.23 0.03 13.19
C LEU A 91 9.74 0.38 13.38
N ASP A 92 9.09 0.91 12.33
CA ASP A 92 7.72 1.43 12.40
C ASP A 92 6.69 0.40 11.93
N TYR A 93 6.68 -0.75 12.61
CA TYR A 93 5.72 -1.82 12.36
C TYR A 93 4.26 -1.36 12.55
N GLU A 94 4.02 -0.39 13.42
CA GLU A 94 2.68 0.14 13.67
C GLU A 94 2.12 0.87 12.45
N SER A 95 2.93 1.72 11.80
CA SER A 95 2.54 2.41 10.57
C SER A 95 2.20 1.43 9.44
N PHE A 96 3.00 0.37 9.26
CA PHE A 96 2.70 -0.66 8.25
C PHE A 96 1.44 -1.46 8.59
N HIS A 97 1.23 -1.81 9.86
CA HIS A 97 0.02 -2.49 10.32
C HIS A 97 -1.24 -1.64 10.07
N GLU A 98 -1.17 -0.35 10.36
CA GLU A 98 -2.27 0.59 10.14
C GLU A 98 -2.58 0.74 8.65
N LEU A 99 -1.55 0.88 7.81
CA LEU A 99 -1.72 0.96 6.36
C LEU A 99 -2.34 -0.31 5.78
N SER A 100 -1.92 -1.47 6.28
CA SER A 100 -2.46 -2.78 5.90
C SER A 100 -3.92 -2.92 6.32
N ASP A 101 -4.26 -2.49 7.54
CA ASP A 101 -5.65 -2.50 8.02
C ASP A 101 -6.55 -1.59 7.17
N HIS A 102 -6.06 -0.40 6.79
CA HIS A 102 -6.77 0.51 5.89
C HIS A 102 -6.92 -0.05 4.48
N ALA A 103 -5.91 -0.74 3.95
CA ALA A 103 -6.01 -1.38 2.64
C ALA A 103 -7.10 -2.47 2.62
N VAL A 104 -7.19 -3.29 3.67
CA VAL A 104 -8.28 -4.28 3.80
C VAL A 104 -9.65 -3.59 3.88
N GLN A 105 -9.77 -2.54 4.69
CA GLN A 105 -11.03 -1.79 4.81
C GLN A 105 -11.43 -1.16 3.48
N TRP A 106 -10.49 -0.59 2.74
CA TRP A 106 -10.74 0.00 1.44
C TRP A 106 -11.24 -1.06 0.44
N CYS A 107 -10.61 -2.23 0.39
CA CYS A 107 -11.07 -3.34 -0.47
C CYS A 107 -12.48 -3.81 -0.10
N ARG A 108 -12.83 -3.85 1.18
CA ARG A 108 -14.19 -4.21 1.64
C ARG A 108 -15.25 -3.21 1.22
N LEU A 109 -14.90 -1.92 1.16
CA LEU A 109 -15.80 -0.86 0.71
C LEU A 109 -15.94 -0.81 -0.83
N HIS A 110 -15.01 -1.45 -1.54
CA HIS A 110 -15.00 -1.54 -3.01
C HIS A 110 -14.95 -3.02 -3.43
N PRO A 111 -16.01 -3.80 -3.19
CA PRO A 111 -16.01 -5.24 -3.48
C PRO A 111 -15.98 -5.55 -4.98
N GLU A 112 -16.47 -4.62 -5.82
CA GLU A 112 -16.45 -4.77 -7.27
C GLU A 112 -15.05 -4.43 -7.82
N PRO A 113 -14.43 -5.31 -8.63
CA PRO A 113 -13.11 -5.08 -9.19
C PRO A 113 -13.03 -3.76 -9.98
N ILE A 114 -12.10 -2.89 -9.59
CA ILE A 114 -11.85 -1.63 -10.31
C ILE A 114 -10.62 -1.87 -11.21
N PRO A 115 -10.70 -1.71 -12.53
CA PRO A 115 -9.55 -1.88 -13.41
C PRO A 115 -8.39 -0.97 -13.01
N ASN A 116 -7.18 -1.54 -12.93
CA ASN A 116 -5.95 -0.79 -12.75
C ASN A 116 -5.24 -0.64 -14.12
N PRO A 117 -5.22 0.55 -14.73
CA PRO A 117 -4.48 0.77 -15.96
C PRO A 117 -2.99 0.55 -15.74
N HIS A 118 -2.34 -0.13 -16.68
CA HIS A 118 -0.90 -0.38 -16.60
C HIS A 118 -0.11 0.94 -16.60
N ASP A 119 0.75 1.13 -15.59
CA ASP A 119 1.69 2.25 -15.52
C ASP A 119 3.09 1.78 -15.90
N PRO A 120 3.62 2.11 -17.09
CA PRO A 120 4.94 1.65 -17.51
C PRO A 120 6.09 2.16 -16.63
N ARG A 121 5.85 3.17 -15.78
CA ARG A 121 6.84 3.67 -14.83
C ARG A 121 6.97 2.77 -13.61
N GLN A 122 5.93 2.01 -13.28
CA GLN A 122 5.97 1.06 -12.17
C GLN A 122 6.58 -0.27 -12.63
N TYR A 123 7.91 -0.35 -12.55
CA TYR A 123 8.72 -1.52 -12.95
C TYR A 123 9.01 -2.51 -11.81
N ARG A 124 8.60 -2.20 -10.57
CA ARG A 124 8.86 -3.04 -9.38
C ARG A 124 7.77 -4.06 -9.07
#